data_AF-A0A537JH58-F1
#
_entry.id   AF-A0A537JH58-F1
#
_cell.length_a   1.000
_cell.length_b   1.000
_cell.length_c   1.000
_cell.angle_alpha   90.00
_cell.angle_beta   90.00
_cell.angle_gamma   90.00
#
_symmetry.space_group_name_H-M   'P 1'
#
loop_
_entity.id
_entity.type
_entity.pdbx_description
1 polymer ?
#
loop_
_entity_poly.entity_id
_entity_poly.type
_entity_poly.pdbx_seq_one_letter_code
_entity_poly.pdbx_strand_id
1 'polypeptide(L)'
;MTGFIASMLSIANATGGRSMTDFGWYEWGRIASILSVLVALIPTVLRFRAAIARMQDLITEVAGVLLLLGGVVLYSEIVPKWLQFQVQMARLGQDVDNVPMFFFGSIGLMLLGGMLTLFGLVGRITASIKKK
;
A
#
# COMPACT_ATOMS: atom_id res chain seq x y z
N MET A 1 -36.67 -14.30 66.53
CA MET A 1 -36.78 -14.04 65.07
C MET A 1 -36.65 -12.56 64.71
N THR A 2 -36.13 -11.69 65.58
CA THR A 2 -36.01 -10.22 65.33
C THR A 2 -34.60 -9.75 64.95
N GLY A 3 -33.56 -10.57 65.18
CA GLY A 3 -32.17 -10.20 64.86
C GLY A 3 -31.78 -10.32 63.37
N PHE A 4 -32.46 -11.20 62.61
CA PHE A 4 -32.15 -11.43 61.19
C PHE A 4 -32.67 -10.32 60.27
N ILE A 5 -33.80 -9.70 60.61
CA ILE A 5 -34.35 -8.58 59.84
C ILE A 5 -33.56 -7.29 60.12
N ALA A 6 -33.10 -7.10 61.37
CA ALA A 6 -32.23 -5.98 61.72
C ALA A 6 -30.83 -6.08 61.06
N SER A 7 -30.28 -7.29 60.89
CA SER A 7 -29.02 -7.49 60.16
C SER A 7 -29.19 -7.29 58.65
N MET A 8 -30.31 -7.72 58.06
CA MET A 8 -30.64 -7.45 56.65
C MET A 8 -30.82 -5.96 56.36
N LEU A 9 -31.48 -5.21 57.26
CA LEU A 9 -31.66 -3.77 57.11
C LEU A 9 -30.34 -3.00 57.30
N SER A 10 -29.46 -3.48 58.19
CA SER A 10 -28.10 -2.93 58.39
C SER A 10 -27.20 -3.18 57.18
N ILE A 11 -27.30 -4.34 56.52
CA ILE A 11 -26.55 -4.66 55.29
C ILE A 11 -27.07 -3.83 54.11
N ALA A 12 -28.40 -3.62 54.01
CA ALA A 12 -29.00 -2.76 53.00
C ALA A 12 -28.64 -1.28 53.19
N ASN A 13 -28.48 -0.82 54.44
CA ASN A 13 -28.06 0.55 54.75
C ASN A 13 -26.52 0.74 54.66
N ALA A 14 -25.73 -0.31 54.88
CA ALA A 14 -24.28 -0.33 54.66
C ALA A 14 -23.90 -0.44 53.17
N THR A 15 -24.83 -0.90 52.33
CA THR A 15 -24.78 -0.79 50.87
C THR A 15 -25.58 0.41 50.36
N GLY A 16 -25.89 1.36 51.25
CA GLY A 16 -26.37 2.69 50.90
C GLY A 16 -25.51 3.28 49.79
N GLY A 17 -26.13 3.46 48.62
CA GLY A 17 -25.72 4.46 47.65
C GLY A 17 -24.27 4.37 47.15
N ARG A 18 -23.68 3.18 47.00
CA ARG A 18 -22.56 3.07 46.06
C ARG A 18 -23.15 3.08 44.67
N SER A 19 -23.35 4.30 44.16
CA SER A 19 -23.41 4.58 42.74
C SER A 19 -22.46 3.62 42.03
N MET A 20 -23.01 2.62 41.31
CA MET A 20 -22.32 2.03 40.18
C MET A 20 -21.90 3.23 39.36
N THR A 21 -20.63 3.56 39.47
CA THR A 21 -20.11 4.90 39.23
C THR A 21 -20.54 5.34 37.84
N ASP A 22 -21.20 6.50 37.74
CA ASP A 22 -21.57 7.11 36.45
C ASP A 22 -20.36 7.18 35.48
N PHE A 23 -19.14 7.19 36.05
CA PHE A 23 -17.88 7.03 35.34
C PHE A 23 -17.75 5.72 34.54
N GLY A 24 -18.17 4.57 35.07
CA GLY A 24 -18.03 3.29 34.38
C GLY A 24 -18.88 3.21 33.11
N TRP A 25 -20.14 3.67 33.19
CA TRP A 25 -21.05 3.73 32.03
C TRP A 25 -20.64 4.82 31.03
N TYR A 26 -20.12 5.96 31.50
CA TYR A 26 -19.60 7.02 30.63
C TYR A 26 -18.33 6.57 29.88
N GLU A 27 -17.39 5.92 30.56
CA GLU A 27 -16.18 5.34 29.96
C GLU A 27 -16.53 4.23 28.96
N TRP A 28 -17.44 3.32 29.31
CA TRP A 28 -17.93 2.29 28.39
C TRP A 28 -18.69 2.88 27.20
N GLY A 29 -19.53 3.90 27.41
CA GLY A 29 -20.23 4.61 26.34
C GLY A 29 -19.26 5.34 25.40
N ARG A 30 -18.20 5.93 25.95
CA ARG A 30 -17.12 6.57 25.18
C ARG A 30 -16.34 5.55 24.36
N ILE A 31 -15.97 4.41 24.94
CA ILE A 31 -15.30 3.30 24.24
C ILE A 31 -16.21 2.75 23.12
N ALA A 32 -17.49 2.51 23.41
CA ALA A 32 -18.47 2.05 22.43
C ALA A 32 -18.66 3.07 21.30
N SER A 33 -18.65 4.37 21.60
CA SER A 33 -18.73 5.43 20.58
C SER A 33 -17.50 5.43 19.66
N ILE A 34 -16.29 5.31 20.22
CA ILE A 34 -15.04 5.27 19.45
C ILE A 34 -15.01 4.02 18.57
N LEU A 35 -15.40 2.86 19.10
CA LEU A 35 -15.53 1.63 18.34
C LEU A 35 -16.58 1.75 17.24
N SER A 36 -17.72 2.40 17.50
CA SER A 36 -18.76 2.61 16.48
C SER A 36 -18.28 3.52 15.34
N VAL A 37 -17.50 4.56 15.65
CA VAL A 37 -16.88 5.45 14.66
C VAL A 37 -15.83 4.69 13.84
N LEU A 38 -14.99 3.87 14.49
CA LEU A 38 -14.02 3.01 13.82
C LEU A 38 -14.70 1.98 12.91
N VAL A 39 -15.77 1.34 13.35
CA VAL A 39 -16.56 0.40 12.55
C VAL A 39 -17.28 1.10 11.40
N ALA A 40 -17.77 2.32 11.59
CA ALA A 40 -18.36 3.14 10.54
C ALA A 40 -17.32 3.63 9.51
N LEU A 41 -16.04 3.69 9.89
CA LEU A 41 -14.93 3.98 9.00
C LEU A 41 -14.58 2.79 8.09
N ILE A 42 -14.86 1.55 8.50
CA ILE A 42 -14.58 0.34 7.70
C ILE A 42 -15.16 0.41 6.28
N PRO A 43 -16.48 0.65 6.06
CA PRO A 43 -17.04 0.72 4.71
C PRO A 43 -16.47 1.90 3.91
N THR A 44 -16.09 2.99 4.59
CA THR A 44 -15.46 4.15 3.96
C THR A 44 -14.07 3.80 3.46
N VAL A 45 -13.23 3.17 4.29
CA VAL A 45 -11.89 2.68 3.93
C VAL A 45 -11.95 1.63 2.82
N LEU A 46 -12.93 0.72 2.86
CA LEU A 46 -13.14 -0.29 1.82
C LEU A 46 -13.55 0.33 0.48
N ARG A 47 -14.35 1.41 0.49
CA ARG A 47 -14.68 2.18 -0.74
C ARG A 47 -13.45 2.88 -1.30
N PHE A 48 -12.60 3.46 -0.45
CA PHE A 48 -11.34 4.06 -0.88
C PHE A 48 -10.36 3.04 -1.43
N ARG A 49 -10.32 1.81 -0.88
CA ARG A 49 -9.45 0.73 -1.38
C ARG A 49 -9.65 0.46 -2.87
N ALA A 50 -10.89 0.49 -3.35
CA ALA A 50 -11.19 0.30 -4.77
C ALA A 50 -10.75 1.50 -5.64
N ALA A 51 -10.78 2.72 -5.10
CA ALA A 51 -10.28 3.91 -5.79
C ALA A 51 -8.74 3.95 -5.80
N ILE A 52 -8.10 3.57 -4.68
CA ILE A 52 -6.65 3.46 -4.52
C ILE A 52 -6.10 2.39 -5.46
N ALA A 53 -6.75 1.23 -5.57
CA ALA A 53 -6.33 0.18 -6.50
C ALA A 53 -6.30 0.67 -7.96
N ARG A 54 -7.32 1.44 -8.39
CA ARG A 54 -7.34 2.03 -9.75
C ARG A 54 -6.24 3.07 -9.97
N MET A 55 -5.96 3.90 -8.96
CA MET A 55 -4.86 4.86 -9.01
C MET A 55 -3.51 4.13 -9.07
N GLN A 56 -3.35 3.04 -8.32
CA GLN A 56 -2.15 2.22 -8.33
C GLN A 56 -1.93 1.59 -9.71
N ASP A 57 -2.95 0.96 -10.31
CA ASP A 57 -2.86 0.37 -11.65
C ASP A 57 -2.43 1.39 -12.72
N LEU A 58 -2.93 2.63 -12.62
CA LEU A 58 -2.56 3.72 -13.53
C LEU A 58 -1.10 4.16 -13.32
N ILE A 59 -0.66 4.25 -12.06
CA ILE A 59 0.73 4.60 -11.72
C ILE A 59 1.69 3.51 -12.22
N THR A 60 1.37 2.23 -12.04
CA THR A 60 2.20 1.12 -12.54
C THR A 60 2.24 1.08 -14.07
N GLU A 61 1.13 1.40 -14.75
CA GLU A 61 1.09 1.53 -16.20
C GLU A 61 2.02 2.66 -16.68
N VAL A 62 1.91 3.86 -16.11
CA VAL A 62 2.75 5.01 -16.47
C VAL A 62 4.23 4.76 -16.14
N ALA A 63 4.53 4.20 -14.97
CA ALA A 63 5.89 3.83 -14.58
C ALA A 63 6.47 2.77 -15.53
N GLY A 64 5.65 1.78 -15.93
CA GLY A 64 6.03 0.78 -16.92
C GLY A 64 6.41 1.40 -18.27
N VAL A 65 5.60 2.33 -18.77
CA VAL A 65 5.87 3.06 -20.03
C VAL A 65 7.16 3.87 -19.95
N LEU A 66 7.40 4.58 -18.84
CA LEU A 66 8.62 5.36 -18.64
C LEU A 66 9.87 4.47 -18.62
N LEU A 67 9.81 3.32 -17.92
CA LEU A 67 10.90 2.35 -17.90
C LEU A 67 11.16 1.74 -19.28
N LEU A 68 10.09 1.44 -20.03
CA LEU A 68 10.17 0.94 -21.40
C LEU A 68 10.85 1.95 -22.33
N LEU A 69 10.39 3.20 -22.33
CA LEU A 69 10.98 4.26 -23.14
C LEU A 69 12.44 4.52 -22.74
N GLY A 70 12.74 4.57 -21.44
CA GLY A 70 14.11 4.69 -20.95
C GLY A 70 15.01 3.55 -21.43
N GLY A 71 14.51 2.31 -21.37
CA GLY A 71 15.20 1.13 -21.88
C GLY A 71 15.44 1.18 -23.40
N VAL A 72 14.43 1.61 -24.18
CA VAL A 72 14.55 1.80 -25.65
C VAL A 72 15.61 2.83 -25.99
N VAL A 73 15.59 4.00 -25.34
CA VAL A 73 16.57 5.07 -25.58
C VAL A 73 17.98 4.60 -25.22
N LEU A 74 18.13 3.91 -24.07
CA LEU A 74 19.41 3.34 -23.67
C LEU A 74 19.93 2.34 -24.72
N TYR A 75 19.08 1.42 -25.17
CA TYR A 75 19.46 0.38 -26.13
C TYR A 75 19.78 0.95 -27.53
N SER A 76 18.96 1.88 -28.02
CA SER A 76 19.05 2.38 -29.40
C SER A 76 20.05 3.52 -29.58
N GLU A 77 20.21 4.39 -28.58
CA GLU A 77 21.07 5.56 -28.72
C GLU A 77 22.35 5.49 -27.91
N ILE A 78 22.29 4.98 -26.67
CA ILE A 78 23.41 5.09 -25.72
C ILE A 78 24.37 3.90 -25.90
N VAL A 79 23.84 2.67 -25.99
CA VAL A 79 24.64 1.45 -26.18
C VAL A 79 25.51 1.51 -27.44
N PRO A 80 25.03 1.92 -28.63
CA PRO A 80 25.87 1.95 -29.83
C PRO A 80 26.98 3.00 -29.74
N LYS A 81 26.69 4.18 -29.17
CA LYS A 81 27.68 5.24 -28.93
C LYS A 81 28.76 4.77 -27.95
N TRP A 82 28.36 4.03 -26.92
CA TRP A 82 29.29 3.46 -25.94
C TRP A 82 30.17 2.37 -26.55
N LEU A 83 29.61 1.48 -27.40
CA LEU A 83 30.39 0.49 -28.15
C LEU A 83 31.43 1.17 -29.06
N GLN A 84 31.04 2.23 -29.77
CA GLN A 84 31.96 2.99 -30.62
C GLN A 84 33.09 3.63 -29.82
N PHE A 85 32.78 4.18 -28.64
CA PHE A 85 33.79 4.73 -27.72
C PHE A 85 34.77 3.66 -27.24
N GLN A 86 34.28 2.47 -26.90
CA GLN A 86 35.15 1.37 -26.51
C GLN A 86 36.08 0.90 -27.62
N VAL A 87 35.57 0.78 -28.85
CA VAL A 87 36.41 0.41 -30.00
C VAL A 87 37.51 1.46 -30.21
N GLN A 88 37.23 2.73 -29.93
CA GLN A 88 38.25 3.78 -29.98
C GLN A 88 39.27 3.68 -28.83
N MET A 89 38.82 3.41 -27.61
CA MET A 89 39.71 3.24 -26.45
C MET A 89 40.58 1.97 -26.54
N ALA A 90 40.02 0.87 -27.05
CA ALA A 90 40.77 -0.35 -27.32
C ALA A 90 41.87 -0.12 -28.37
N ARG A 91 41.61 0.71 -29.39
CA ARG A 91 42.64 1.14 -30.35
C ARG A 91 43.73 2.02 -29.71
N LEU A 92 43.42 2.70 -28.63
CA LEU A 92 44.36 3.49 -27.82
C LEU A 92 45.07 2.64 -26.74
N GLY A 93 44.80 1.32 -26.70
CA GLY A 93 45.41 0.39 -25.73
C GLY A 93 44.81 0.48 -24.32
N GLN A 94 43.63 1.08 -24.15
CA GLN A 94 42.89 1.11 -22.90
C GLN A 94 41.68 0.17 -22.97
N ASP A 95 41.58 -0.75 -22.01
CA ASP A 95 40.41 -1.62 -21.84
C ASP A 95 39.29 -0.89 -21.07
N VAL A 96 38.04 -1.12 -21.49
CA VAL A 96 36.85 -0.52 -20.88
C VAL A 96 35.83 -1.62 -20.57
N ASP A 97 35.71 -2.04 -19.31
CA ASP A 97 34.97 -3.27 -18.93
C ASP A 97 33.43 -3.15 -18.87
N ASN A 98 32.84 -1.99 -19.19
CA ASN A 98 31.44 -1.70 -18.84
C ASN A 98 30.38 -1.94 -19.95
N VAL A 99 30.72 -2.45 -21.15
CA VAL A 99 29.71 -2.73 -22.22
C VAL A 99 28.59 -3.65 -21.76
N PRO A 100 28.88 -4.80 -21.09
CA PRO A 100 27.86 -5.79 -20.80
C PRO A 100 26.76 -5.18 -19.93
N MET A 101 27.14 -4.32 -18.98
CA MET A 101 26.21 -3.75 -18.00
C MET A 101 25.16 -2.83 -18.63
N PHE A 102 25.54 -1.98 -19.59
CA PHE A 102 24.58 -1.10 -20.27
C PHE A 102 23.68 -1.87 -21.24
N PHE A 103 24.23 -2.85 -21.96
CA PHE A 103 23.46 -3.69 -22.86
C PHE A 103 22.42 -4.52 -22.10
N PHE A 104 22.86 -5.31 -21.10
CA PHE A 104 21.95 -6.12 -20.28
C PHE A 104 21.02 -5.26 -19.42
N GLY A 105 21.50 -4.12 -18.93
CA GLY A 105 20.69 -3.16 -18.17
C GLY A 105 19.54 -2.58 -18.99
N SER A 106 19.79 -2.22 -20.25
CA SER A 106 18.75 -1.70 -21.15
C SER A 106 17.70 -2.75 -21.48
N ILE A 107 18.11 -4.00 -21.77
CA ILE A 107 17.19 -5.13 -22.00
C ILE A 107 16.37 -5.41 -20.73
N GLY A 108 17.00 -5.42 -19.56
CA GLY A 108 16.32 -5.60 -18.28
C GLY A 108 15.28 -4.50 -18.02
N LEU A 109 15.60 -3.24 -18.30
CA LEU A 109 14.68 -2.11 -18.22
C LEU A 109 13.49 -2.27 -19.16
N MET A 110 13.72 -2.69 -20.41
CA MET A 110 12.65 -2.92 -21.39
C MET A 110 11.73 -4.05 -20.98
N LEU A 111 12.28 -5.17 -20.47
CA LEU A 111 11.49 -6.32 -20.01
C LEU A 111 10.67 -5.96 -18.76
N LEU A 112 11.30 -5.32 -17.76
CA LEU A 112 10.60 -4.89 -16.55
C LEU A 112 9.52 -3.84 -16.85
N GLY A 113 9.85 -2.85 -17.68
CA GLY A 113 8.89 -1.86 -18.14
C GLY A 113 7.73 -2.50 -18.89
N GLY A 114 8.01 -3.44 -19.79
CA GLY A 114 6.99 -4.18 -20.53
C GLY A 114 6.06 -4.98 -19.64
N MET A 115 6.61 -5.73 -18.69
CA MET A 115 5.81 -6.49 -17.71
C MET A 115 4.96 -5.56 -16.85
N LEU A 116 5.52 -4.47 -16.31
CA LEU A 116 4.78 -3.48 -15.51
C LEU A 116 3.61 -2.87 -16.28
N THR A 117 3.83 -2.52 -17.54
CA THR A 117 2.80 -1.93 -18.40
C THR A 117 1.68 -2.92 -18.68
N LEU A 118 2.03 -4.19 -18.96
CA LEU A 118 1.06 -5.26 -19.16
C LEU A 118 0.25 -5.56 -17.90
N PHE A 119 0.89 -5.60 -16.72
CA PHE A 119 0.18 -5.79 -15.46
C PHE A 119 -0.81 -4.64 -15.17
N GLY A 120 -0.39 -3.39 -15.38
CA GLY A 120 -1.28 -2.23 -15.25
C GLY A 120 -2.48 -2.30 -16.20
N LEU A 121 -2.23 -2.67 -17.46
CA LEU A 121 -3.29 -2.81 -18.47
C LEU A 121 -4.27 -3.95 -18.14
N VAL A 122 -3.77 -5.11 -17.72
CA VAL A 122 -4.59 -6.28 -17.33
C VAL A 122 -5.43 -5.96 -16.09
N GLY A 123 -4.87 -5.27 -15.09
CA GLY A 123 -5.61 -4.81 -13.92
C GLY A 123 -6.79 -3.90 -14.33
N ARG A 124 -6.53 -2.96 -15.23
CA ARG A 124 -7.54 -2.02 -15.73
C ARG A 124 -8.65 -2.70 -16.54
N ILE A 125 -8.30 -3.65 -17.43
CA ILE A 125 -9.27 -4.43 -18.21
C ILE A 125 -10.14 -5.29 -17.28
N THR A 126 -9.54 -5.99 -16.33
CA THR A 126 -10.26 -6.84 -15.35
C THR A 126 -11.22 -6.00 -14.50
N ALA A 127 -10.79 -4.82 -14.06
CA ALA A 127 -11.63 -3.88 -13.31
C ALA A 127 -12.79 -3.30 -14.16
N SER A 128 -12.61 -3.15 -15.47
CA SER A 128 -13.65 -2.70 -16.40
C SER A 128 -14.69 -3.78 -16.68
N ILE A 129 -14.27 -5.05 -16.79
CA ILE A 129 -15.18 -6.19 -17.02
C ILE A 129 -16.07 -6.42 -15.79
N LYS A 130 -15.51 -6.32 -14.58
CA LYS A 130 -16.24 -6.54 -13.32
C LYS A 130 -17.30 -5.47 -12.99
N LYS A 131 -17.33 -4.36 -13.74
CA LYS A 131 -18.32 -3.28 -13.60
C LYS A 131 -19.53 -3.41 -14.52
N LYS A 132 -19.49 -4.33 -15.50
CA LYS A 132 -20.53 -4.57 -16.48
C LYS A 132 -21.40 -5.74 -16.04
#